data_AF-A0A7X1ZQD4-F1
#
_entry.id   AF-A0A7X1ZQD4-F1
#
_cell.length_a   1.000
_cell.length_b   1.000
_cell.length_c   1.000
_cell.angle_alpha   90.00
_cell.angle_beta   90.00
_cell.angle_gamma   90.00
#
_symmetry.space_group_name_H-M   'P 1'
#
loop_
_entity.id
_entity.type
_entity.pdbx_description
1 polymer ?
#
loop_
_entity_poly.entity_id
_entity_poly.type
_entity_poly.pdbx_seq_one_letter_code
_entity_poly.pdbx_strand_id
1 'polypeptide(L)'
;MDKMSKEDRKQYRISVKEEFPDTLRFGNRKFKKKLPMRYGENPGYPAAFYSEKKASGPNMATMEVLQAGTKGLSYINIGDMDLGQRLVKKLTDIYKNNLICVLVKHEMPSGIARGESPEGTFEKAWNCDSLSNFRPIASS
;
A
#
# COMPACT_ATOMS: atom_id res chain seq x y z
N MET A 1 -9.17 -0.88 25.58
CA MET A 1 -9.14 -1.39 24.20
C MET A 1 -8.50 -2.76 24.26
N ASP A 2 -9.30 -3.81 24.10
CA ASP A 2 -8.85 -5.19 24.32
C ASP A 2 -7.81 -5.60 23.26
N LYS A 3 -6.73 -6.25 23.68
CA LYS A 3 -5.63 -6.59 22.77
C LYS A 3 -6.04 -7.79 21.92
N MET A 4 -6.17 -7.56 20.62
CA MET A 4 -6.46 -8.60 19.61
C MET A 4 -5.56 -9.83 19.80
N SER A 5 -6.17 -11.02 19.94
CA SER A 5 -5.51 -12.27 20.33
C SER A 5 -4.53 -12.79 19.26
N LYS A 6 -3.68 -13.77 19.61
CA LYS A 6 -2.75 -14.38 18.65
C LYS A 6 -3.51 -15.08 17.52
N GLU A 7 -4.59 -15.77 17.85
CA GLU A 7 -5.53 -16.40 16.90
C GLU A 7 -6.13 -15.36 15.94
N ASP A 8 -6.59 -14.21 16.45
CA ASP A 8 -7.16 -13.13 15.62
C ASP A 8 -6.14 -12.49 14.67
N ARG A 9 -4.84 -12.60 14.95
CA ARG A 9 -3.78 -12.10 14.05
C ARG A 9 -3.42 -13.10 12.96
N LYS A 10 -3.78 -14.37 13.12
CA LYS A 10 -3.44 -15.45 12.18
C LYS A 10 -4.14 -15.24 10.83
N GLN A 11 -5.39 -14.76 10.84
CA GLN A 11 -6.18 -14.51 9.62
C GLN A 11 -5.48 -13.55 8.63
N TYR A 12 -4.75 -12.54 9.11
CA TYR A 12 -4.03 -11.57 8.26
C TYR A 12 -2.73 -12.13 7.64
N ARG A 13 -2.37 -13.37 7.98
CA ARG A 13 -1.20 -14.07 7.42
C ARG A 13 -1.57 -15.07 6.34
N ILE A 14 -2.85 -15.42 6.22
CA ILE A 14 -3.33 -16.45 5.31
C ILE A 14 -3.58 -15.82 3.94
N SER A 15 -3.08 -16.47 2.90
CA SER A 15 -3.42 -16.14 1.53
C SER A 15 -4.75 -16.79 1.15
N VAL A 16 -5.64 -16.02 0.56
CA VAL A 16 -6.93 -16.49 0.05
C VAL A 16 -6.77 -16.74 -1.45
N LYS A 17 -7.02 -17.98 -1.87
CA LYS A 17 -6.97 -18.33 -3.29
C LYS A 17 -8.07 -17.57 -4.02
N GLU A 18 -7.71 -16.96 -5.15
CA GLU A 18 -8.65 -16.29 -6.05
C GLU A 18 -8.86 -17.13 -7.33
N GLU A 19 -10.06 -17.05 -7.90
CA GLU A 19 -10.44 -17.75 -9.15
C GLU A 19 -10.96 -16.75 -10.20
N PHE A 20 -10.47 -15.51 -10.15
CA PHE A 20 -10.85 -14.47 -11.10
C PHE A 20 -10.22 -14.74 -12.48
N PRO A 21 -10.82 -14.28 -13.59
CA PRO A 21 -10.29 -14.51 -14.93
C PRO A 21 -9.03 -13.68 -15.20
N ASP A 22 -8.10 -14.15 -16.04
CA ASP A 22 -6.89 -13.39 -16.38
C ASP A 22 -7.15 -12.05 -17.08
N THR A 23 -8.36 -11.87 -17.62
CA THR A 23 -8.77 -10.64 -18.31
C THR A 23 -10.16 -10.22 -17.89
N LEU A 24 -10.28 -9.00 -17.37
CA LEU A 24 -11.56 -8.35 -17.14
C LEU A 24 -11.88 -7.40 -18.31
N ARG A 25 -13.18 -7.30 -18.64
CA ARG A 25 -13.68 -6.41 -19.69
C ARG A 25 -14.79 -5.54 -19.11
N PHE A 26 -14.62 -4.23 -19.25
CA PHE A 26 -15.63 -3.25 -18.86
C PHE A 26 -15.86 -2.33 -20.06
N GLY A 27 -16.98 -2.55 -20.77
CA GLY A 27 -17.20 -1.94 -22.08
C GLY A 27 -16.07 -2.27 -23.06
N ASN A 28 -15.49 -1.22 -23.66
CA ASN A 28 -14.38 -1.36 -24.63
C ASN A 28 -13.00 -1.50 -23.95
N ARG A 29 -12.91 -1.40 -22.63
CA ARG A 29 -11.64 -1.50 -21.90
C ARG A 29 -11.34 -2.93 -21.51
N LYS A 30 -10.06 -3.29 -21.57
CA LYS A 30 -9.52 -4.59 -21.18
C LYS A 30 -8.46 -4.41 -20.11
N PHE A 31 -8.61 -5.15 -19.02
CA PHE A 31 -7.66 -5.16 -17.92
C PHE A 31 -7.07 -6.56 -17.81
N LYS A 32 -5.75 -6.65 -17.64
CA LYS A 32 -5.04 -7.91 -17.47
C LYS A 32 -4.70 -8.10 -16.00
N LYS A 33 -4.88 -9.32 -15.49
CA LYS A 33 -4.45 -9.66 -14.13
C LYS A 33 -2.93 -9.50 -14.09
N LYS A 34 -2.44 -8.67 -13.17
CA LYS A 34 -1.01 -8.40 -12.99
C LYS A 34 -0.43 -9.24 -11.86
N LEU A 35 -1.16 -9.39 -10.75
CA LEU A 35 -0.77 -10.25 -9.64
C LEU A 35 -1.98 -10.67 -8.77
N PRO A 36 -1.96 -11.88 -8.19
CA PRO A 36 -2.88 -12.25 -7.13
C PRO A 36 -2.50 -11.52 -5.83
N MET A 37 -3.48 -11.21 -4.98
CA MET A 37 -3.26 -10.57 -3.69
C MET A 37 -3.42 -11.56 -2.55
N ARG A 38 -2.81 -11.27 -1.41
CA ARG A 38 -2.91 -12.11 -0.21
C ARG A 38 -4.37 -12.25 0.25
N TYR A 39 -5.08 -11.13 0.33
CA TYR A 39 -6.53 -11.06 0.59
C TYR A 39 -7.02 -9.66 0.19
N GLY A 40 -8.35 -9.51 0.12
CA GLY A 40 -9.07 -8.27 -0.17
C GLY A 40 -9.00 -7.25 0.97
N GLU A 41 -10.04 -6.44 1.12
CA GLU A 41 -10.14 -5.47 2.21
C GLU A 41 -10.08 -6.15 3.59
N ASN A 42 -10.76 -7.29 3.71
CA ASN A 42 -10.77 -8.13 4.91
C ASN A 42 -10.12 -9.50 4.67
N PRO A 43 -9.51 -10.10 5.71
CA PRO A 43 -9.09 -11.50 5.67
C PRO A 43 -10.23 -12.42 5.22
N GLY A 44 -9.91 -13.43 4.41
CA GLY A 44 -10.89 -14.38 3.87
C GLY A 44 -11.51 -13.95 2.54
N TYR A 45 -11.37 -12.69 2.11
CA TYR A 45 -11.84 -12.25 0.80
C TYR A 45 -10.76 -12.43 -0.27
N PRO A 46 -11.03 -13.09 -1.41
CA PRO A 46 -10.07 -13.19 -2.50
C PRO A 46 -9.89 -11.82 -3.19
N ALA A 47 -8.68 -11.53 -3.67
CA ALA A 47 -8.40 -10.31 -4.43
C ALA A 47 -7.28 -10.52 -5.45
N ALA A 48 -7.33 -9.76 -6.53
CA ALA A 48 -6.28 -9.70 -7.55
C ALA A 48 -6.18 -8.28 -8.11
N PHE A 49 -4.96 -7.84 -8.42
CA PHE A 49 -4.72 -6.54 -9.02
C PHE A 49 -4.69 -6.65 -10.54
N TYR A 50 -5.46 -5.80 -11.21
CA TYR A 50 -5.57 -5.74 -12.66
C TYR A 50 -5.08 -4.40 -13.18
N SER A 51 -4.42 -4.40 -14.33
CA SER A 51 -3.94 -3.18 -14.99
C SER A 51 -4.33 -3.12 -16.47
N GLU A 52 -4.47 -1.90 -16.99
CA GLU A 52 -4.65 -1.69 -18.42
C GLU A 52 -3.35 -2.00 -19.19
N LYS A 53 -3.45 -2.68 -20.34
CA LYS A 53 -2.28 -3.11 -21.13
C LYS A 53 -1.37 -1.97 -21.58
N LYS A 54 -1.92 -0.75 -21.73
CA LYS A 54 -1.21 0.44 -22.23
C LYS A 54 -0.95 1.49 -21.14
N ALA A 55 -1.02 1.11 -19.86
CA ALA A 55 -0.67 2.02 -18.78
C ALA A 55 0.78 2.51 -18.93
N SER A 56 1.01 3.80 -18.70
CA SER A 56 2.32 4.44 -18.82
C SER A 56 2.49 5.56 -17.79
N GLY A 57 3.74 5.95 -17.53
CA GLY A 57 4.08 6.94 -16.51
C GLY A 57 4.10 6.37 -15.08
N PRO A 58 4.44 7.18 -14.06
CA PRO A 58 4.62 6.71 -12.69
C PRO A 58 3.25 6.51 -12.01
N ASN A 59 2.69 5.30 -12.10
CA ASN A 59 1.44 4.92 -11.43
C ASN A 59 1.47 3.44 -10.99
N MET A 60 0.46 3.03 -10.22
CA MET A 60 0.39 1.64 -9.71
C MET A 60 0.21 0.58 -10.81
N ALA A 61 -0.37 0.92 -11.96
CA ALA A 61 -0.50 -0.03 -13.07
C ALA A 61 0.86 -0.40 -13.70
N THR A 62 1.83 0.51 -13.66
CA THR A 62 3.22 0.28 -14.11
C THR A 62 4.16 -0.17 -12.98
N MET A 63 3.67 -0.37 -11.76
CA MET A 63 4.48 -0.81 -10.62
C MET A 63 5.19 -2.14 -10.93
N GLU A 64 6.44 -2.25 -10.48
CA GLU A 64 7.17 -3.51 -10.42
C GLU A 64 7.35 -3.92 -8.96
N VAL A 65 7.07 -5.19 -8.64
CA VAL A 65 7.24 -5.71 -7.29
C VAL A 65 8.60 -6.38 -7.20
N LEU A 66 9.59 -5.66 -6.66
CA LEU A 66 10.94 -6.19 -6.46
C LEU A 66 10.99 -7.18 -5.28
N GLN A 67 10.18 -6.95 -4.25
CA GLN A 67 10.08 -7.81 -3.08
C GLN A 67 8.70 -7.68 -2.44
N ALA A 68 7.96 -8.79 -2.32
CA ALA A 68 6.61 -8.81 -1.75
C ALA A 68 6.57 -9.17 -0.25
N GLY A 69 7.74 -9.32 0.38
CA GLY A 69 7.89 -9.86 1.73
C GLY A 69 7.47 -11.34 1.83
N THR A 70 7.49 -11.90 3.04
CA THR A 70 7.21 -13.33 3.27
C THR A 70 5.74 -13.74 3.09
N LYS A 71 4.84 -12.76 2.91
CA LYS A 71 3.40 -13.00 2.89
C LYS A 71 2.70 -12.50 1.61
N GLY A 72 3.42 -11.88 0.66
CA GLY A 72 2.80 -11.27 -0.53
C GLY A 72 2.09 -9.93 -0.24
N LEU A 73 1.54 -9.25 -1.25
CA LEU A 73 0.85 -7.96 -1.08
C LEU A 73 -0.66 -8.14 -0.83
N SER A 74 -1.24 -7.44 0.15
CA SER A 74 -2.71 -7.37 0.32
C SER A 74 -3.34 -6.20 -0.44
N TYR A 75 -4.67 -6.19 -0.54
CA TYR A 75 -5.44 -5.06 -1.09
C TYR A 75 -5.06 -3.72 -0.43
N ILE A 76 -5.09 -3.70 0.90
CA ILE A 76 -4.74 -2.50 1.69
C ILE A 76 -3.30 -2.04 1.42
N ASN A 77 -2.35 -2.96 1.20
CA ASN A 77 -0.97 -2.55 0.88
C ASN A 77 -0.89 -1.82 -0.46
N ILE A 78 -1.63 -2.26 -1.46
CA ILE A 78 -1.69 -1.56 -2.76
C ILE A 78 -2.41 -0.23 -2.64
N GLY A 79 -3.51 -0.16 -1.86
CA GLY A 79 -4.20 1.10 -1.57
C GLY A 79 -3.30 2.11 -0.87
N ASP A 80 -2.53 1.67 0.15
CA ASP A 80 -1.56 2.50 0.87
C ASP A 80 -0.48 3.05 -0.09
N MET A 81 0.05 2.23 -1.00
CA MET A 81 1.06 2.62 -1.98
C MET A 81 0.50 3.61 -3.01
N ASP A 82 -0.72 3.41 -3.51
CA ASP A 82 -1.37 4.35 -4.45
C ASP A 82 -1.54 5.73 -3.82
N LEU A 83 -2.08 5.76 -2.59
CA LEU A 83 -2.29 7.00 -1.86
C LEU A 83 -0.96 7.72 -1.60
N GLY A 84 0.05 7.00 -1.12
CA GLY A 84 1.39 7.53 -0.88
C GLY A 84 2.00 8.13 -2.15
N GLN A 85 1.95 7.40 -3.27
CA GLN A 85 2.48 7.86 -4.55
C GLN A 85 1.80 9.15 -5.02
N ARG A 86 0.46 9.22 -4.97
CA ARG A 86 -0.29 10.42 -5.37
C ARG A 86 0.02 11.63 -4.51
N LEU A 87 0.13 11.43 -3.18
CA LEU A 87 0.45 12.50 -2.24
C LEU A 87 1.87 13.03 -2.47
N VAL A 88 2.87 12.13 -2.54
CA VAL A 88 4.26 12.52 -2.79
C VAL A 88 4.36 13.30 -4.10
N LYS A 89 3.79 12.79 -5.20
CA LYS A 89 3.80 13.47 -6.49
C LYS A 89 3.24 14.89 -6.41
N LYS A 90 2.04 15.04 -5.85
CA LYS A 90 1.37 16.35 -5.74
C LYS A 90 2.16 17.32 -4.86
N LEU A 91 2.73 16.85 -3.76
CA LEU A 91 3.49 17.69 -2.83
C LEU A 91 4.86 18.07 -3.38
N THR A 92 5.52 17.19 -4.13
CA THR A 92 6.76 17.51 -4.84
C THR A 92 6.53 18.60 -5.90
N ASP A 93 5.40 18.57 -6.60
CA ASP A 93 5.05 19.63 -7.56
C ASP A 93 4.84 21.00 -6.88
N ILE A 94 4.27 21.01 -5.66
CA ILE A 94 4.04 22.22 -4.87
C ILE A 94 5.34 22.73 -4.21
N TYR A 95 6.16 21.82 -3.69
CA TYR A 95 7.37 22.12 -2.90
C TYR A 95 8.63 21.63 -3.62
N LYS A 96 8.91 22.20 -4.80
CA LYS A 96 9.93 21.71 -5.76
C LYS A 96 11.36 21.54 -5.21
N ASN A 97 11.71 22.27 -4.16
CA ASN A 97 13.06 22.25 -3.57
C ASN A 97 13.11 21.52 -2.22
N ASN A 98 12.08 20.75 -1.88
CA ASN A 98 12.03 19.98 -0.65
C ASN A 98 11.88 18.49 -0.94
N LEU A 99 12.48 17.69 -0.08
CA LEU A 99 12.16 16.27 0.04
C LEU A 99 10.82 16.12 0.72
N ILE A 100 10.01 15.17 0.26
CA ILE A 100 8.69 14.87 0.82
C ILE A 100 8.69 13.42 1.32
N CYS A 101 8.27 13.23 2.56
CA CYS A 101 8.01 11.91 3.13
C CYS A 101 6.52 11.80 3.49
N VAL A 102 5.88 10.71 3.06
CA VAL A 102 4.48 10.38 3.37
C VAL A 102 4.45 8.99 3.98
N LEU A 103 3.91 8.90 5.19
CA LEU A 103 3.62 7.65 5.89
C LEU A 103 2.12 7.40 5.79
N VAL A 104 1.76 6.20 5.32
CA VAL A 104 0.37 5.78 5.10
C VAL A 104 0.11 4.53 5.91
N LYS A 105 -1.08 4.47 6.52
CA LYS A 105 -1.56 3.31 7.25
C LYS A 105 -3.07 3.17 7.05
N HIS A 106 -3.50 2.00 6.61
CA HIS A 106 -4.93 1.69 6.47
C HIS A 106 -5.67 2.71 5.60
N GLU A 107 -5.08 3.01 4.45
CA GLU A 107 -5.58 3.91 3.42
C GLU A 107 -5.72 5.38 3.89
N MET A 108 -4.99 5.75 4.94
CA MET A 108 -4.96 7.10 5.51
C MET A 108 -3.53 7.58 5.77
N PRO A 109 -3.20 8.86 5.51
CA PRO A 109 -1.89 9.41 5.85
C PRO A 109 -1.78 9.55 7.36
N SER A 110 -0.76 8.92 7.96
CA SER A 110 -0.44 9.02 9.39
C SER A 110 0.69 10.02 9.66
N GLY A 111 1.45 10.41 8.64
CA GLY A 111 2.47 11.45 8.76
C GLY A 111 2.89 11.98 7.40
N ILE A 112 3.04 13.30 7.30
CA ILE A 112 3.52 13.97 6.08
C ILE A 112 4.51 15.05 6.51
N ALA A 113 5.70 15.05 5.94
CA ALA A 113 6.70 16.08 6.20
C ALA A 113 7.45 16.49 4.96
N ARG A 114 8.00 17.70 5.01
CA ARG A 114 8.96 18.23 4.05
C ARG A 114 10.29 18.57 4.73
N GLY A 115 11.40 18.48 4.01
CA GLY A 115 12.72 18.82 4.54
C GLY A 115 13.81 18.89 3.48
N GLU A 116 15.04 18.96 3.96
CA GLU A 116 16.26 19.14 3.14
C GLU A 116 17.14 17.89 3.10
N SER A 117 17.01 17.00 4.09
CA SER A 117 17.67 15.69 4.13
C SER A 117 16.65 14.55 4.23
N PRO A 118 16.93 13.36 3.65
CA PRO A 118 16.05 12.21 3.75
C PRO A 118 15.76 11.82 5.20
N GLU A 119 16.79 11.77 6.03
CA GLU A 119 16.71 11.34 7.44
C GLU A 119 15.85 12.32 8.25
N GLY A 120 16.13 13.62 8.15
CA GLY A 120 15.39 14.64 8.88
C GLY A 120 13.94 14.78 8.40
N THR A 121 13.68 14.49 7.12
CA THR A 121 12.31 14.49 6.59
C THR A 121 11.52 13.28 7.08
N PHE A 122 12.14 12.11 7.10
CA PHE A 122 11.52 10.89 7.62
C PHE A 122 11.23 11.01 9.12
N GLU A 123 12.20 11.48 9.92
CA GLU A 123 12.02 11.66 11.36
C GLU A 123 10.86 12.62 11.68
N LYS A 124 10.76 13.72 10.94
CA LYS A 124 9.62 14.65 11.06
C LYS A 124 8.28 13.97 10.75
N ALA A 125 8.19 13.21 9.66
CA ALA A 125 6.95 12.50 9.30
C ALA A 125 6.60 11.42 10.33
N TRP A 126 7.60 10.71 10.83
CA TRP A 126 7.45 9.67 11.85
C TRP A 126 6.87 10.23 13.15
N ASN A 127 7.35 11.40 13.56
CA ASN A 127 6.94 12.05 14.81
C ASN A 127 5.56 12.73 14.75
N CYS A 128 4.91 12.81 13.58
CA CYS A 128 3.52 13.31 13.47
C CYS A 128 2.51 12.43 14.22
N ASP A 129 2.62 11.11 14.07
CA ASP A 129 1.82 10.12 14.79
C ASP A 129 2.64 8.83 14.93
N SER A 130 3.62 8.86 15.83
CA SER A 130 4.55 7.74 16.05
C SER A 130 3.83 6.47 16.48
N LEU A 131 2.69 6.58 17.16
CA LEU A 131 1.88 5.44 17.58
C LEU A 131 1.20 4.77 16.38
N SER A 132 0.70 5.54 15.42
CA SER A 132 0.16 4.98 14.19
C SER A 132 1.27 4.44 13.28
N ASN A 133 2.34 5.20 13.08
CA ASN A 133 3.46 4.86 12.21
C ASN A 133 4.18 3.57 12.67
N PHE A 134 4.18 3.32 13.98
CA PHE A 134 4.62 2.04 14.52
C PHE A 134 3.49 1.00 14.48
N ARG A 135 3.76 -0.17 13.88
CA ARG A 135 2.98 -1.38 14.17
C ARG A 135 3.69 -2.12 15.29
N PRO A 136 3.19 -2.16 16.54
CA PRO A 136 3.74 -3.05 17.53
C PRO A 136 3.43 -4.49 17.09
N ILE A 137 4.40 -5.15 16.46
CA ILE A 137 4.52 -6.59 16.63
C ILE A 137 4.98 -6.74 18.08
N ALA A 138 4.00 -6.81 19.00
CA ALA A 138 4.26 -7.25 20.35
C ALA A 138 4.81 -8.68 20.23
N SER A 139 6.12 -8.80 20.39
CA SER A 139 6.76 -10.00 20.88
C SER A 139 6.19 -10.30 22.26
N SER A 140 5.29 -11.27 22.28
CA SER A 140 4.89 -12.09 23.40
C SER A 140 4.38 -13.38 22.80
#